data_AF-A0A352WZT2-F1
#
_entry.id   AF-A0A352WZT2-F1
#
_cell.length_a   1.000
_cell.length_b   1.000
_cell.length_c   1.000
_cell.angle_alpha   90.00
_cell.angle_beta   90.00
_cell.angle_gamma   90.00
#
_symmetry.space_group_name_H-M   'P 1'
#
loop_
_entity.id
_entity.type
_entity.pdbx_description
1 polymer ?
#
loop_
_entity_poly.entity_id
_entity_poly.type
_entity_poly.pdbx_seq_one_letter_code
_entity_poly.pdbx_strand_id
1 'polypeptide(L)'
;MTVCWMMLRIRCIPEICSEEIDRQQSHPIIKKYNCLSKASDPMSHDNDLKNRIPDKLHGGMYLFTTEGDRNILYADLNVIHLFECDDFADLLEYLRNDPSKALHPEDFAKAKSTVNTSSSDNNYRHTYLKYRILTKNGKIRYTESFAHRVVSDNGKSCYYVIITEITEDEFYREYSDSFVNVQINSMNRKIDNLTGLKNISAFKSDINTDAFDIKNNICSVAVFDIINLHKINRDKGRSEGDNQIRLLVRSILTNMPQDCLIYRGYDAEIVVVCRGMNEQDMFKPIKKVISDCSEPIFYGVASTTGPFVHADIPPESVSVQDVLDEAELDLNIKKMLNKDSTKFESLSSLVHALEQVDQDTEEHVKRTRKMGLALGKRLGLSDTQLTALELLCLLHDIGKIAV
;
A
#
# COMPACT_ATOMS: atom_id res chain seq x y z
N MET A 1 0.53 27.52 -23.53
CA MET A 1 1.77 27.91 -22.83
C MET A 1 1.45 28.41 -21.41
N THR A 2 0.72 27.62 -20.61
CA THR A 2 0.25 28.06 -19.28
C THR A 2 0.37 26.97 -18.22
N VAL A 3 1.17 25.93 -18.49
CA VAL A 3 1.42 24.81 -17.56
C VAL A 3 2.81 24.93 -16.90
N CYS A 4 3.53 26.03 -17.13
CA CYS A 4 4.88 26.25 -16.59
C CYS A 4 4.93 27.27 -15.43
N TRP A 5 3.80 27.83 -15.00
CA TRP A 5 3.78 28.94 -14.03
C TRP A 5 3.49 28.54 -12.57
N MET A 6 3.11 27.29 -12.30
CA MET A 6 2.76 26.86 -10.92
C MET A 6 3.87 26.05 -10.22
N MET A 7 4.88 25.57 -10.95
CA MET A 7 6.07 24.91 -10.37
C MET A 7 7.14 25.89 -9.84
N LEU A 8 6.93 27.21 -9.94
CA LEU A 8 7.94 28.22 -9.61
C LEU A 8 7.63 29.07 -8.35
N ARG A 9 6.60 28.73 -7.55
CA ARG A 9 6.27 29.44 -6.31
C ARG A 9 6.64 28.72 -5.00
N ILE A 10 7.48 27.69 -5.05
CA ILE A 10 8.14 27.09 -3.86
C ILE A 10 9.57 27.67 -3.69
N ARG A 11 9.80 28.91 -4.14
CA ARG A 11 11.01 29.66 -3.83
C ARG A 11 10.61 31.06 -3.35
N CYS A 12 11.09 31.40 -2.15
CA CYS A 12 10.94 32.66 -1.41
C CYS A 12 9.61 32.81 -0.64
N ILE A 13 9.66 32.67 0.70
CA ILE A 13 9.62 33.77 1.67
C ILE A 13 10.20 33.25 3.01
N PRO A 14 11.34 33.76 3.48
CA PRO A 14 11.78 33.63 4.87
C PRO A 14 11.21 34.77 5.75
N GLU A 15 11.10 34.51 7.05
CA GLU A 15 10.71 35.44 8.14
C GLU A 15 9.22 35.77 8.23
N ILE A 16 8.57 35.30 9.30
CA ILE A 16 7.80 36.12 10.27
C ILE A 16 7.65 35.29 11.56
N CYS A 17 8.28 35.78 12.62
CA CYS A 17 8.20 35.29 13.99
C CYS A 17 6.94 35.79 14.71
N SER A 18 6.33 34.90 15.51
CA SER A 18 5.72 35.12 16.84
C SER A 18 4.62 36.16 17.12
N GLU A 19 4.15 37.00 16.19
CA GLU A 19 3.12 38.02 16.51
C GLU A 19 1.71 37.80 15.93
N GLU A 20 1.45 36.74 15.14
CA GLU A 20 0.12 36.49 14.53
C GLU A 20 -0.84 35.62 15.35
N ILE A 21 -0.42 35.12 16.51
CA ILE A 21 -1.28 34.29 17.38
C ILE A 21 -2.45 35.09 17.98
N ASP A 22 -2.30 36.40 18.19
CA ASP A 22 -3.37 37.24 18.76
C ASP A 22 -4.39 37.77 17.74
N ARG A 23 -4.14 37.67 16.42
CA ARG A 23 -5.14 38.05 15.40
C ARG A 23 -6.07 36.91 15.00
N GLN A 24 -5.70 35.65 15.24
CA GLN A 24 -6.53 34.48 14.86
C GLN A 24 -7.83 34.35 15.66
N GLN A 25 -7.97 34.96 16.84
CA GLN A 25 -9.24 34.94 17.60
C GLN A 25 -10.34 35.86 17.01
N SER A 26 -10.02 36.68 16.02
CA SER A 26 -10.97 37.60 15.39
C SER A 26 -11.46 37.18 14.00
N HIS A 27 -11.06 36.00 13.51
CA HIS A 27 -11.42 35.52 12.18
C HIS A 27 -12.88 35.02 12.12
N PRO A 28 -13.73 35.47 11.16
CA PRO A 28 -15.16 35.17 11.11
C PRO A 28 -15.53 33.68 10.99
N ILE A 29 -14.58 32.83 10.58
CA ILE A 29 -14.78 31.38 10.41
C ILE A 29 -14.74 30.65 11.76
N ILE A 30 -13.85 31.04 12.67
CA ILE A 30 -13.71 30.44 14.02
C ILE A 30 -14.88 30.85 14.93
N LYS A 31 -15.44 32.06 14.74
CA LYS A 31 -16.68 32.48 15.42
C LYS A 31 -17.88 31.62 15.01
N LYS A 32 -17.92 31.11 13.77
CA LYS A 32 -19.04 30.28 13.29
C LYS A 32 -19.01 28.88 13.90
N TYR A 33 -17.82 28.30 14.11
CA TYR A 33 -17.65 27.03 14.82
C TYR A 33 -18.06 27.12 16.30
N ASN A 34 -17.73 28.21 17.00
CA ASN A 34 -18.08 28.38 18.41
C ASN A 34 -19.53 28.83 18.67
N CYS A 35 -20.24 29.36 17.66
CA CYS A 35 -21.67 29.69 17.77
C CYS A 35 -22.59 28.48 17.54
N LEU A 36 -22.11 27.43 16.85
CA LEU A 36 -22.91 26.22 16.57
C LEU A 36 -23.00 25.25 17.77
N SER A 37 -22.16 25.42 18.80
CA SER A 37 -22.21 24.62 20.04
C SER A 37 -23.15 25.17 21.12
N LYS A 38 -23.80 26.31 20.88
CA LYS A 38 -24.75 26.94 21.81
C LYS A 38 -25.97 27.54 21.09
N ALA A 39 -26.82 26.70 20.52
CA ALA A 39 -28.19 27.08 20.22
C ALA A 39 -29.11 25.87 20.38
N SER A 40 -30.11 26.02 21.25
CA SER A 40 -31.15 25.07 21.59
C SER A 40 -32.28 25.04 20.56
N ASP A 41 -32.80 23.84 20.35
CA ASP A 41 -34.02 23.38 19.65
C ASP A 41 -33.97 22.97 18.16
N PRO A 42 -34.72 21.89 17.80
CA PRO A 42 -34.35 20.94 16.75
C PRO A 42 -35.28 21.03 15.54
N MET A 43 -34.76 21.37 14.36
CA MET A 43 -35.49 21.21 13.11
C MET A 43 -34.59 20.63 12.00
N SER A 44 -34.67 19.30 11.90
CA SER A 44 -34.93 18.54 10.67
C SER A 44 -33.99 18.62 9.45
N HIS A 45 -32.68 18.83 9.61
CA HIS A 45 -31.71 18.62 8.51
C HIS A 45 -30.58 17.62 8.81
N ASP A 46 -30.63 16.91 9.94
CA ASP A 46 -29.55 16.02 10.40
C ASP A 46 -29.68 14.54 9.93
N ASN A 47 -30.75 14.21 9.20
CA ASN A 47 -31.04 12.83 8.77
C ASN A 47 -30.46 12.45 7.40
N ASP A 48 -29.87 13.39 6.66
CA ASP A 48 -29.36 13.13 5.29
C ASP A 48 -27.86 12.78 5.24
N LEU A 49 -27.10 13.08 6.31
CA LEU A 49 -25.67 12.73 6.44
C LEU A 49 -25.45 11.25 6.80
N LYS A 50 -26.35 10.65 7.59
CA LYS A 50 -26.29 9.22 7.94
C LYS A 50 -26.64 8.28 6.77
N ASN A 51 -27.34 8.78 5.75
CA ASN A 51 -27.88 7.94 4.67
C ASN A 51 -27.02 7.91 3.39
N ARG A 52 -25.83 8.53 3.38
CA ARG A 52 -24.95 8.61 2.18
C ARG A 52 -23.56 8.00 2.34
N ILE A 53 -23.19 7.59 3.55
CA ILE A 53 -21.97 6.81 3.80
C ILE A 53 -22.42 5.36 3.92
N PRO A 54 -21.95 4.43 3.06
CA PRO A 54 -22.28 3.02 3.22
C PRO A 54 -21.89 2.54 4.63
N ASP A 55 -22.85 1.99 5.38
CA ASP A 55 -22.69 1.46 6.76
C ASP A 55 -21.63 0.34 6.91
N LYS A 56 -20.87 0.03 5.85
CA LYS A 56 -19.88 -1.06 5.78
C LYS A 56 -18.64 -0.65 4.98
N LEU A 57 -18.06 0.50 5.28
CA LEU A 57 -16.70 0.79 4.84
C LEU A 57 -15.73 -0.02 5.71
N HIS A 58 -15.14 -1.07 5.15
CA HIS A 58 -14.22 -1.96 5.85
C HIS A 58 -12.85 -1.32 6.14
N GLY A 59 -12.64 -0.02 5.89
CA GLY A 59 -11.36 0.65 6.13
C GLY A 59 -11.46 2.17 6.24
N GLY A 60 -10.38 2.79 6.72
CA GLY A 60 -10.25 4.25 6.91
C GLY A 60 -8.79 4.71 6.82
N MET A 61 -8.54 6.00 7.01
CA MET A 61 -7.23 6.62 7.00
C MET A 61 -6.94 7.40 8.27
N TYR A 62 -5.68 7.36 8.68
CA TYR A 62 -5.14 8.26 9.69
C TYR A 62 -3.78 8.81 9.27
N LEU A 63 -3.46 10.00 9.76
CA LEU A 63 -2.18 10.67 9.59
C LEU A 63 -1.41 10.57 10.89
N PHE A 64 -0.12 10.22 10.83
CA PHE A 64 0.72 10.27 12.02
C PHE A 64 2.12 10.83 11.75
N THR A 65 2.73 11.46 12.75
CA THR A 65 4.10 12.00 12.77
C THR A 65 4.92 11.24 13.81
N THR A 66 6.21 11.03 13.56
CA THR A 66 7.14 10.46 14.55
C THR A 66 7.80 11.53 15.42
N GLU A 67 7.44 12.80 15.24
CA GLU A 67 8.04 13.95 15.90
C GLU A 67 7.00 14.73 16.72
N GLY A 68 7.21 14.80 18.05
CA GLY A 68 6.38 15.54 19.01
C GLY A 68 5.60 14.66 20.02
N ASP A 69 4.77 15.29 20.85
CA ASP A 69 3.93 14.60 21.86
C ASP A 69 2.59 14.07 21.30
N ARG A 70 2.21 14.51 20.09
CA ARG A 70 1.01 14.04 19.38
C ARG A 70 1.44 13.35 18.09
N ASN A 71 1.49 12.03 18.11
CA ASN A 71 1.85 11.31 16.89
C ASN A 71 0.66 11.19 15.94
N ILE A 72 -0.59 11.15 16.38
CA ILE A 72 -1.74 11.06 15.47
C ILE A 72 -2.30 12.46 15.18
N LEU A 73 -2.23 12.88 13.92
CA LEU A 73 -2.63 14.22 13.45
C LEU A 73 -4.09 14.26 12.99
N TYR A 74 -4.58 13.15 12.44
CA TYR A 74 -5.92 13.02 11.89
C TYR A 74 -6.31 11.55 11.87
N ALA A 75 -7.60 11.27 12.06
CA ALA A 75 -8.20 9.97 11.77
C ALA A 75 -9.64 10.21 11.32
N ASP A 76 -10.09 9.49 10.29
CA ASP A 76 -11.48 9.55 9.88
C ASP A 76 -12.42 8.75 10.83
N LEU A 77 -13.73 8.87 10.60
CA LEU A 77 -14.75 8.16 11.39
C LEU A 77 -14.63 6.64 11.29
N ASN A 78 -14.19 6.09 10.16
CA ASN A 78 -14.03 4.65 10.00
C ASN A 78 -12.87 4.13 10.86
N VAL A 79 -11.77 4.87 10.96
CA VAL A 79 -10.67 4.55 11.87
C VAL A 79 -11.14 4.62 13.33
N ILE A 80 -11.87 5.67 13.70
CA ILE A 80 -12.43 5.81 15.05
C ILE A 80 -13.32 4.60 15.40
N HIS A 81 -14.22 4.20 14.50
CA HIS A 81 -15.08 3.02 14.68
C HIS A 81 -14.32 1.69 14.63
N LEU A 82 -13.25 1.60 13.82
CA LEU A 82 -12.40 0.41 13.74
C LEU A 82 -11.73 0.11 15.09
N PHE A 83 -11.30 1.16 15.79
CA PHE A 83 -10.72 1.06 17.14
C PHE A 83 -11.78 1.00 18.27
N GLU A 84 -13.07 1.09 17.93
CA GLU A 84 -14.20 1.13 18.88
C GLU A 84 -14.13 2.32 19.84
N CYS A 85 -13.72 3.46 19.30
CA CYS A 85 -13.72 4.75 19.98
C CYS A 85 -14.98 5.55 19.62
N ASP A 86 -15.40 6.44 20.52
CA ASP A 86 -16.61 7.25 20.34
C ASP A 86 -16.36 8.45 19.42
N ASP A 87 -15.19 9.08 19.55
CA ASP A 87 -14.76 10.23 18.75
C ASP A 87 -13.23 10.29 18.63
N PHE A 88 -12.72 11.33 17.96
CA PHE A 88 -11.28 11.51 17.74
C PHE A 88 -10.51 11.75 19.05
N ALA A 89 -11.10 12.45 20.02
CA ALA A 89 -10.43 12.70 21.30
C ALA A 89 -10.29 11.40 22.10
N ASP A 90 -11.34 10.58 22.10
CA ASP A 90 -11.34 9.26 22.72
C ASP A 90 -10.29 8.32 22.08
N LEU A 91 -10.15 8.38 20.75
CA LEU A 91 -9.10 7.65 20.03
C LEU A 91 -7.69 8.05 20.48
N LEU A 92 -7.42 9.35 20.60
CA LEU A 92 -6.11 9.86 21.03
C LEU A 92 -5.79 9.44 22.47
N GLU A 93 -6.78 9.46 23.36
CA GLU A 93 -6.64 9.00 24.75
C GLU A 93 -6.34 7.50 24.82
N TYR A 94 -7.11 6.68 24.10
CA TYR A 94 -6.92 5.24 24.02
C TYR A 94 -5.53 4.86 23.51
N LEU A 95 -5.12 5.44 22.37
CA LEU A 95 -3.83 5.15 21.75
C LEU A 95 -2.66 5.85 22.44
N ARG A 96 -2.91 6.74 23.41
CA ARG A 96 -1.90 7.60 24.04
C ARG A 96 -1.05 8.33 22.99
N ASN A 97 -1.72 8.82 21.95
CA ASN A 97 -1.10 9.43 20.77
C ASN A 97 -0.08 8.54 20.04
N ASP A 98 -0.12 7.21 20.12
CA ASP A 98 0.82 6.33 19.42
C ASP A 98 0.09 5.11 18.82
N PRO A 99 -0.05 5.01 17.48
CA PRO A 99 -0.79 3.93 16.85
C PRO A 99 -0.17 2.55 17.12
N SER A 100 1.11 2.47 17.48
CA SER A 100 1.74 1.21 17.86
C SER A 100 1.15 0.62 19.15
N LYS A 101 0.48 1.42 20.00
CA LYS A 101 -0.14 0.93 21.24
C LYS A 101 -1.31 -0.01 21.00
N ALA A 102 -1.94 0.04 19.83
CA ALA A 102 -2.99 -0.90 19.48
C ALA A 102 -2.45 -2.18 18.82
N LEU A 103 -1.17 -2.27 18.47
CA LEU A 103 -0.62 -3.50 17.87
C LEU A 103 -0.75 -4.68 18.84
N HIS A 104 -1.18 -5.82 18.32
CA HIS A 104 -1.16 -7.07 19.08
C HIS A 104 0.29 -7.42 19.49
N PRO A 105 0.54 -7.88 20.74
CA PRO A 105 1.89 -8.12 21.26
C PRO A 105 2.81 -8.98 20.37
N GLU A 106 2.24 -10.01 19.75
CA GLU A 106 2.98 -10.92 18.87
C GLU A 106 3.38 -10.28 17.52
N ASP A 107 2.73 -9.19 17.12
CA ASP A 107 2.96 -8.56 15.82
C ASP A 107 3.99 -7.41 15.92
N PHE A 108 4.39 -6.99 17.14
CA PHE A 108 5.35 -5.91 17.36
C PHE A 108 6.70 -6.14 16.67
N ALA A 109 7.26 -7.34 16.78
CA ALA A 109 8.58 -7.63 16.21
C ALA A 109 8.55 -7.52 14.68
N LYS A 110 7.50 -8.07 14.06
CA LYS A 110 7.29 -7.98 12.61
C LYS A 110 7.09 -6.52 12.18
N ALA A 111 6.11 -5.84 12.78
CA ALA A 111 5.81 -4.45 12.44
C ALA A 111 7.03 -3.56 12.60
N LYS A 112 7.78 -3.69 13.70
CA LYS A 112 8.99 -2.92 13.93
C LYS A 112 10.11 -3.28 12.94
N SER A 113 10.29 -4.55 12.58
CA SER A 113 11.29 -4.94 11.59
C SER A 113 10.97 -4.35 10.21
N THR A 114 9.73 -4.47 9.74
CA THR A 114 9.32 -3.95 8.44
C THR A 114 9.35 -2.42 8.41
N VAL A 115 8.86 -1.77 9.47
CA VAL A 115 8.93 -0.30 9.57
C VAL A 115 10.38 0.15 9.64
N ASN A 116 11.26 -0.50 10.41
CA ASN A 116 12.67 -0.14 10.49
C ASN A 116 13.39 -0.32 9.15
N THR A 117 13.22 -1.45 8.45
CA THR A 117 13.75 -1.63 7.09
C THR A 117 13.24 -0.53 6.15
N SER A 118 11.99 -0.10 6.33
CA SER A 118 11.40 1.03 5.59
C SER A 118 11.72 2.44 6.16
N SER A 119 12.42 2.59 7.29
CA SER A 119 12.60 3.89 7.97
C SER A 119 14.07 4.24 8.22
N SER A 120 14.97 3.26 8.29
CA SER A 120 16.42 3.49 8.42
C SER A 120 17.06 4.01 7.13
N ASP A 121 16.39 3.84 5.99
CA ASP A 121 16.81 4.41 4.72
C ASP A 121 15.86 5.53 4.30
N ASN A 122 16.42 6.67 3.89
CA ASN A 122 15.68 7.90 3.59
C ASN A 122 14.77 7.77 2.34
N ASN A 123 14.68 6.58 1.72
CA ASN A 123 14.07 6.34 0.42
C ASN A 123 12.84 5.42 0.41
N TYR A 124 12.55 4.71 1.51
CA TYR A 124 11.29 3.97 1.61
C TYR A 124 10.16 4.94 1.93
N ARG A 125 9.45 5.34 0.87
CA ARG A 125 8.27 6.19 0.99
C ARG A 125 7.00 5.40 1.26
N HIS A 126 6.99 4.08 1.14
CA HIS A 126 5.78 3.28 1.20
C HIS A 126 6.01 1.99 1.99
N THR A 127 5.03 1.59 2.79
CA THR A 127 5.07 0.35 3.58
C THR A 127 3.71 -0.34 3.50
N TYR A 128 3.70 -1.64 3.25
CA TYR A 128 2.49 -2.46 3.31
C TYR A 128 2.62 -3.47 4.46
N LEU A 129 1.59 -3.58 5.30
CA LEU A 129 1.62 -4.43 6.49
C LEU A 129 0.29 -5.15 6.69
N LYS A 130 0.36 -6.38 7.19
CA LYS A 130 -0.77 -7.04 7.85
C LYS A 130 -0.44 -7.24 9.32
N TYR A 131 -1.32 -6.80 10.20
CA TYR A 131 -1.19 -6.95 11.65
C TYR A 131 -2.55 -7.00 12.32
N ARG A 132 -2.59 -7.56 13.52
CA ARG A 132 -3.72 -7.51 14.43
C ARG A 132 -3.66 -6.23 15.24
N ILE A 133 -4.82 -5.62 15.43
CA ILE A 133 -5.03 -4.55 16.40
C ILE A 133 -5.87 -5.06 17.58
N LEU A 134 -5.63 -4.49 18.74
CA LEU A 134 -6.51 -4.52 19.89
C LEU A 134 -7.37 -3.26 19.84
N THR A 135 -8.69 -3.41 20.00
CA THR A 135 -9.62 -2.28 20.11
C THR A 135 -9.69 -1.76 21.55
N LYS A 136 -10.35 -0.61 21.76
CA LYS A 136 -10.61 -0.05 23.09
C LYS A 136 -11.31 -1.03 24.03
N ASN A 137 -12.20 -1.88 23.50
CA ASN A 137 -12.91 -2.90 24.29
C ASN A 137 -12.16 -4.25 24.37
N GLY A 138 -10.92 -4.32 23.89
CA GLY A 138 -10.08 -5.53 23.95
C GLY A 138 -10.39 -6.59 22.89
N LYS A 139 -11.18 -6.26 21.86
CA LYS A 139 -11.42 -7.16 20.73
C LYS A 139 -10.19 -7.18 19.83
N ILE A 140 -9.83 -8.36 19.32
CA ILE A 140 -8.82 -8.49 18.27
C ILE A 140 -9.52 -8.26 16.93
N ARG A 141 -8.96 -7.36 16.11
CA ARG A 141 -9.33 -7.20 14.70
C ARG A 141 -8.10 -7.44 13.82
N TYR A 142 -8.36 -8.05 12.67
CA TYR A 142 -7.32 -8.35 11.69
C TYR A 142 -7.29 -7.23 10.66
N THR A 143 -6.12 -6.65 10.45
CA THR A 143 -6.00 -5.48 9.57
C THR A 143 -4.88 -5.64 8.57
N GLU A 144 -5.05 -4.97 7.44
CA GLU A 144 -3.98 -4.64 6.54
C GLU A 144 -3.88 -3.13 6.41
N SER A 145 -2.67 -2.60 6.28
CA SER A 145 -2.45 -1.18 6.09
C SER A 145 -1.39 -0.90 5.04
N PHE A 146 -1.59 0.24 4.39
CA PHE A 146 -0.63 0.86 3.50
C PHE A 146 -0.26 2.21 4.09
N ALA A 147 1.01 2.44 4.35
CA ALA A 147 1.55 3.69 4.84
C ALA A 147 2.40 4.38 3.78
N HIS A 148 2.20 5.68 3.56
CA HIS A 148 3.07 6.52 2.74
C HIS A 148 3.74 7.61 3.58
N ARG A 149 5.06 7.65 3.61
CA ARG A 149 5.87 8.69 4.27
C ARG A 149 6.08 9.89 3.34
N VAL A 150 5.72 11.06 3.84
CA VAL A 150 5.96 12.38 3.24
C VAL A 150 6.88 13.16 4.17
N VAL A 151 7.94 13.76 3.62
CA VAL A 151 8.88 14.59 4.37
C VAL A 151 8.68 16.04 3.95
N SER A 152 8.46 16.94 4.91
CA SER A 152 8.37 18.38 4.67
C SER A 152 9.75 19.04 4.60
N ASP A 153 9.82 20.25 4.04
CA ASP A 153 11.06 20.99 3.79
C ASP A 153 11.91 21.26 5.05
N ASN A 154 11.28 21.25 6.22
CA ASN A 154 11.92 21.38 7.53
C ASN A 154 12.43 20.03 8.11
N GLY A 155 12.40 18.96 7.32
CA GLY A 155 12.87 17.62 7.69
C GLY A 155 11.84 16.75 8.42
N LYS A 156 10.65 17.29 8.75
CA LYS A 156 9.64 16.54 9.50
C LYS A 156 8.97 15.48 8.65
N SER A 157 8.71 14.32 9.23
CA SER A 157 8.05 13.20 8.53
C SER A 157 6.60 13.01 8.97
N CYS A 158 5.69 12.92 7.99
CA CYS A 158 4.28 12.58 8.17
C CYS A 158 3.94 11.31 7.39
N TYR A 159 3.11 10.44 7.95
CA TYR A 159 2.72 9.16 7.37
C TYR A 159 1.22 9.15 7.10
N TYR A 160 0.85 8.88 5.85
CA TYR A 160 -0.52 8.65 5.39
C TYR A 160 -0.80 7.16 5.46
N VAL A 161 -1.63 6.73 6.41
CA VAL A 161 -1.94 5.31 6.60
C VAL A 161 -3.37 5.04 6.21
N ILE A 162 -3.58 4.18 5.22
CA ILE A 162 -4.86 3.56 4.91
C ILE A 162 -4.88 2.21 5.59
N ILE A 163 -5.87 1.95 6.43
CA ILE A 163 -6.05 0.70 7.18
C ILE A 163 -7.40 0.09 6.82
N THR A 164 -7.42 -1.21 6.57
CA THR A 164 -8.63 -1.97 6.23
C THR A 164 -8.73 -3.19 7.15
N GLU A 165 -9.91 -3.42 7.73
CA GLU A 165 -10.27 -4.66 8.40
C GLU A 165 -10.43 -5.78 7.37
N ILE A 166 -9.70 -6.86 7.59
CA ILE A 166 -9.77 -8.07 6.78
C ILE A 166 -10.28 -9.21 7.65
N THR A 167 -10.78 -10.27 7.03
CA THR A 167 -11.20 -11.44 7.81
C THR A 167 -9.99 -12.19 8.35
N GLU A 168 -10.19 -12.92 9.44
CA GLU A 168 -9.19 -13.83 10.01
C GLU A 168 -8.63 -14.79 8.94
N ASP A 169 -9.50 -15.33 8.07
CA ASP A 169 -9.08 -16.17 6.96
C ASP A 169 -8.19 -15.41 5.97
N GLU A 170 -8.44 -14.14 5.65
CA GLU A 170 -7.58 -13.39 4.71
C GLU A 170 -6.26 -12.98 5.34
N PHE A 171 -6.28 -12.67 6.63
CA PHE A 171 -5.09 -12.40 7.42
C PHE A 171 -4.21 -13.64 7.42
N TYR A 172 -4.78 -14.79 7.79
CA TYR A 172 -4.06 -16.03 7.82
C TYR A 172 -3.85 -16.64 6.43
N ARG A 173 -4.52 -16.31 5.33
CA ARG A 173 -4.22 -16.95 4.02
C ARG A 173 -2.74 -16.85 3.62
N GLU A 174 -2.09 -15.74 3.98
CA GLU A 174 -0.65 -15.54 3.79
C GLU A 174 0.21 -16.29 4.83
N TYR A 175 -0.35 -16.57 6.03
CA TYR A 175 0.30 -17.23 7.17
C TYR A 175 -0.06 -18.71 7.39
N SER A 176 -1.21 -19.19 6.92
CA SER A 176 -1.71 -20.57 7.02
C SER A 176 -0.99 -21.41 5.98
N ASP A 177 -0.64 -20.80 4.85
CA ASP A 177 0.37 -21.32 3.93
C ASP A 177 1.78 -21.33 4.55
N SER A 178 2.05 -20.53 5.58
CA SER A 178 3.37 -20.37 6.22
C SER A 178 3.54 -20.95 7.63
N PHE A 179 2.49 -21.44 8.31
CA PHE A 179 2.59 -22.04 9.64
C PHE A 179 1.98 -23.44 9.70
N VAL A 180 0.77 -23.64 9.15
CA VAL A 180 0.16 -24.97 9.08
C VAL A 180 0.72 -25.75 7.87
N ASN A 181 0.81 -25.12 6.70
CA ASN A 181 1.49 -25.71 5.54
C ASN A 181 3.01 -25.71 5.66
N VAL A 182 3.63 -24.78 6.39
CA VAL A 182 5.05 -24.94 6.72
C VAL A 182 5.21 -26.05 7.73
N GLN A 183 4.58 -26.11 8.90
CA GLN A 183 4.83 -27.27 9.77
C GLN A 183 4.43 -28.63 9.16
N ILE A 184 3.40 -28.69 8.31
CA ILE A 184 2.94 -29.94 7.68
C ILE A 184 3.69 -30.29 6.37
N ASN A 185 4.10 -29.32 5.52
CA ASN A 185 4.91 -29.57 4.29
C ASN A 185 6.42 -29.35 4.46
N SER A 186 6.86 -28.52 5.42
CA SER A 186 8.28 -28.24 5.71
C SER A 186 9.01 -29.37 6.42
N MET A 187 8.30 -30.44 6.78
CA MET A 187 9.00 -31.63 7.26
C MET A 187 9.84 -32.31 6.18
N ASN A 188 9.79 -31.93 4.88
CA ASN A 188 10.88 -32.22 3.91
C ASN A 188 10.73 -31.69 2.46
N ARG A 189 9.67 -30.95 2.06
CA ARG A 189 9.47 -30.63 0.62
C ARG A 189 9.78 -29.16 0.26
N LYS A 190 10.85 -28.98 -0.52
CA LYS A 190 11.25 -27.73 -1.20
C LYS A 190 10.49 -27.45 -2.51
N ILE A 191 9.54 -28.32 -2.87
CA ILE A 191 8.80 -28.30 -4.13
C ILE A 191 7.31 -28.21 -3.83
N ASP A 192 6.61 -27.32 -4.53
CA ASP A 192 5.16 -27.19 -4.52
C ASP A 192 4.50 -28.32 -5.34
N ASN A 193 3.53 -29.02 -4.74
CA ASN A 193 2.92 -30.20 -5.38
C ASN A 193 2.00 -29.84 -6.55
N LEU A 194 1.43 -28.63 -6.57
CA LEU A 194 0.46 -28.21 -7.59
C LEU A 194 1.17 -27.86 -8.91
N THR A 195 2.25 -27.08 -8.79
CA THR A 195 2.99 -26.48 -9.91
C THR A 195 4.27 -27.22 -10.26
N GLY A 196 4.83 -27.98 -9.31
CA GLY A 196 6.16 -28.60 -9.45
C GLY A 196 7.32 -27.62 -9.30
N LEU A 197 7.05 -26.34 -9.01
CA LEU A 197 8.07 -25.33 -8.78
C LEU A 197 8.70 -25.46 -7.40
N LYS A 198 9.90 -24.91 -7.23
CA LYS A 198 10.47 -24.69 -5.89
C LYS A 198 9.58 -23.72 -5.11
N ASN A 199 9.35 -23.95 -3.82
CA ASN A 199 8.53 -23.05 -3.00
C ASN A 199 9.33 -21.88 -2.41
N ILE A 200 8.65 -20.95 -1.75
CA ILE A 200 9.25 -19.75 -1.15
C ILE A 200 10.30 -20.08 -0.06
N SER A 201 10.19 -21.23 0.61
CA SER A 201 11.22 -21.71 1.56
C SER A 201 12.50 -22.13 0.83
N ALA A 202 12.35 -22.77 -0.32
CA ALA A 202 13.47 -23.10 -1.19
C ALA A 202 14.10 -21.83 -1.79
N PHE A 203 13.31 -20.82 -2.17
CA PHE A 203 13.82 -19.50 -2.56
C PHE A 203 14.71 -18.89 -1.45
N LYS A 204 14.21 -18.82 -0.21
CA LYS A 204 14.98 -18.30 0.94
C LYS A 204 16.27 -19.09 1.18
N SER A 205 16.26 -20.41 0.93
CA SER A 205 17.49 -21.21 1.02
C SER A 205 18.46 -20.87 -0.11
N ASP A 206 17.95 -20.77 -1.34
CA ASP A 206 18.74 -20.55 -2.54
C ASP A 206 19.44 -19.18 -2.48
N ILE A 207 18.74 -18.09 -2.11
CA ILE A 207 19.33 -16.73 -2.07
C ILE A 207 20.41 -16.53 -1.00
N ASN A 208 20.40 -17.36 0.04
CA ASN A 208 21.40 -17.32 1.12
C ASN A 208 22.61 -18.23 0.82
N THR A 209 22.66 -18.85 -0.36
CA THR A 209 23.78 -19.72 -0.75
C THR A 209 24.79 -18.90 -1.56
N ASP A 210 26.09 -19.11 -1.33
CA ASP A 210 27.17 -18.44 -2.08
C ASP A 210 27.10 -18.64 -3.61
N ALA A 211 26.34 -19.65 -4.07
CA ALA A 211 26.10 -19.94 -5.48
C ALA A 211 25.01 -19.07 -6.15
N PHE A 212 24.26 -18.27 -5.37
CA PHE A 212 23.27 -17.33 -5.89
C PHE A 212 23.95 -16.07 -6.42
N ASP A 213 24.75 -16.24 -7.47
CA ASP A 213 25.52 -15.16 -8.08
C ASP A 213 24.60 -14.22 -8.87
N ILE A 214 24.54 -12.94 -8.46
CA ILE A 214 23.88 -11.88 -9.22
C ILE A 214 24.88 -11.38 -10.26
N LYS A 215 24.79 -11.94 -11.47
CA LYS A 215 25.61 -11.49 -12.61
C LYS A 215 25.63 -9.97 -12.72
N ASN A 216 26.81 -9.37 -12.66
CA ASN A 216 27.03 -7.93 -12.79
C ASN A 216 26.23 -7.05 -11.80
N ASN A 217 25.77 -7.57 -10.66
CA ASN A 217 24.88 -6.89 -9.71
C ASN A 217 23.55 -6.39 -10.31
N ILE A 218 23.14 -6.93 -11.46
CA ILE A 218 21.85 -6.62 -12.07
C ILE A 218 20.91 -7.79 -11.81
N CYS A 219 19.77 -7.55 -11.16
CA CYS A 219 18.73 -8.55 -10.95
C CYS A 219 17.37 -7.87 -11.04
N SER A 220 16.42 -8.53 -11.70
CA SER A 220 15.01 -8.14 -11.67
C SER A 220 14.16 -9.26 -11.12
N VAL A 221 13.15 -8.91 -10.33
CA VAL A 221 12.16 -9.82 -9.77
C VAL A 221 10.78 -9.40 -10.26
N ALA A 222 9.99 -10.35 -10.75
CA ALA A 222 8.56 -10.16 -10.97
C ALA A 222 7.79 -11.13 -10.10
N VAL A 223 6.68 -10.63 -9.55
CA VAL A 223 5.72 -11.44 -8.80
C VAL A 223 4.40 -11.36 -9.55
N PHE A 224 3.90 -12.51 -10.00
CA PHE A 224 2.62 -12.62 -10.69
C PHE A 224 1.55 -13.14 -9.74
N ASP A 225 0.32 -12.66 -9.90
CA ASP A 225 -0.84 -13.17 -9.18
C ASP A 225 -2.08 -13.21 -10.07
N ILE A 226 -2.99 -14.14 -9.81
CA ILE A 226 -4.23 -14.26 -10.59
C ILE A 226 -5.29 -13.35 -9.98
N ILE A 227 -5.84 -12.43 -10.79
CA ILE A 227 -6.86 -11.51 -10.31
C ILE A 227 -8.11 -12.30 -9.89
N ASN A 228 -8.60 -12.04 -8.68
CA ASN A 228 -9.85 -12.61 -8.18
C ASN A 228 -9.89 -14.15 -8.18
N LEU A 229 -8.77 -14.84 -7.97
CA LEU A 229 -8.75 -16.30 -7.93
C LEU A 229 -9.77 -16.89 -6.93
N HIS A 230 -9.98 -16.23 -5.79
CA HIS A 230 -11.00 -16.63 -4.81
C HIS A 230 -12.42 -16.66 -5.41
N LYS A 231 -12.75 -15.71 -6.31
CA LYS A 231 -14.03 -15.67 -7.03
C LYS A 231 -14.11 -16.81 -8.02
N ILE A 232 -13.04 -17.09 -8.75
CA ILE A 232 -12.95 -18.27 -9.64
C ILE A 232 -13.20 -19.56 -8.83
N ASN A 233 -12.55 -19.71 -7.68
CA ASN A 233 -12.72 -20.87 -6.82
C ASN A 233 -14.15 -21.03 -6.28
N ARG A 234 -14.79 -19.93 -5.91
CA ARG A 234 -16.17 -19.94 -5.43
C ARG A 234 -17.17 -20.25 -6.54
N ASP A 235 -16.98 -19.66 -7.71
CA ASP A 235 -17.95 -19.70 -8.80
C ASP A 235 -17.77 -20.96 -9.67
N LYS A 236 -16.53 -21.44 -9.85
CA LYS A 236 -16.17 -22.56 -10.73
C LYS A 236 -15.52 -23.76 -10.00
N GLY A 237 -15.23 -23.64 -8.70
CA GLY A 237 -14.61 -24.67 -7.88
C GLY A 237 -13.08 -24.61 -7.82
N ARG A 238 -12.51 -25.21 -6.76
CA ARG A 238 -11.06 -25.19 -6.49
C ARG A 238 -10.21 -25.81 -7.60
N SER A 239 -10.69 -26.87 -8.25
CA SER A 239 -9.99 -27.51 -9.37
C SER A 239 -9.77 -26.56 -10.54
N GLU A 240 -10.70 -25.62 -10.76
CA GLU A 240 -10.56 -24.61 -11.80
C GLU A 240 -9.51 -23.57 -11.40
N GLY A 241 -9.48 -23.10 -10.16
CA GLY A 241 -8.40 -22.22 -9.71
C GLY A 241 -7.02 -22.87 -9.78
N ASP A 242 -6.92 -24.15 -9.40
CA ASP A 242 -5.70 -24.94 -9.55
C ASP A 242 -5.27 -25.04 -11.04
N ASN A 243 -6.24 -25.14 -11.96
CA ASN A 243 -5.96 -25.12 -13.40
C ASN A 243 -5.43 -23.75 -13.85
N GLN A 244 -6.05 -22.65 -13.41
CA GLN A 244 -5.58 -21.30 -13.73
C GLN A 244 -4.15 -21.04 -13.23
N ILE A 245 -3.80 -21.53 -12.04
CA ILE A 245 -2.43 -21.47 -11.51
C ILE A 245 -1.45 -22.21 -12.44
N ARG A 246 -1.80 -23.42 -12.90
CA ARG A 246 -0.94 -24.19 -13.82
C ARG A 246 -0.78 -23.50 -15.18
N LEU A 247 -1.84 -22.86 -15.69
CA LEU A 247 -1.80 -22.10 -16.93
C LEU A 247 -0.87 -20.89 -16.81
N LEU A 248 -0.94 -20.15 -15.70
CA LEU A 248 -0.01 -19.05 -15.42
C LEU A 248 1.44 -19.55 -15.41
N VAL A 249 1.74 -20.63 -14.68
CA VAL A 249 3.09 -21.21 -14.64
C VAL A 249 3.57 -21.61 -16.03
N ARG A 250 2.71 -22.27 -16.82
CA ARG A 250 3.04 -22.65 -18.20
C ARG A 250 3.35 -21.42 -19.07
N SER A 251 2.59 -20.35 -18.91
CA SER A 251 2.79 -19.10 -19.65
C SER A 251 4.13 -18.46 -19.29
N ILE A 252 4.45 -18.41 -17.99
CA ILE A 252 5.73 -17.90 -17.47
C ILE A 252 6.90 -18.71 -18.05
N LEU A 253 6.84 -20.05 -17.98
CA LEU A 253 7.88 -20.93 -18.51
C LEU A 253 8.09 -20.78 -20.03
N THR A 254 7.04 -20.44 -20.77
CA THR A 254 7.08 -20.28 -22.22
C THR A 254 7.70 -18.93 -22.63
N ASN A 255 7.44 -17.89 -21.86
CA ASN A 255 7.72 -16.51 -22.27
C ASN A 255 8.90 -15.87 -21.56
N MET A 256 9.29 -16.35 -20.37
CA MET A 256 10.46 -15.85 -19.64
C MET A 256 11.77 -16.46 -20.17
N PRO A 257 12.91 -15.77 -19.98
CA PRO A 257 14.23 -16.32 -20.29
C PRO A 257 14.48 -17.66 -19.56
N GLN A 258 15.17 -18.58 -20.23
CA GLN A 258 15.39 -19.96 -19.74
C GLN A 258 16.28 -20.04 -18.49
N ASP A 259 17.09 -19.01 -18.22
CA ASP A 259 18.00 -18.95 -17.07
C ASP A 259 17.41 -18.21 -15.85
N CYS A 260 16.15 -17.74 -15.96
CA CYS A 260 15.43 -17.20 -14.81
C CYS A 260 15.04 -18.33 -13.84
N LEU A 261 15.07 -18.00 -12.56
CA LEU A 261 14.66 -18.89 -11.48
C LEU A 261 13.18 -18.62 -11.16
N ILE A 262 12.37 -19.66 -11.08
CA ILE A 262 10.93 -19.53 -10.90
C ILE A 262 10.51 -20.30 -9.64
N TYR A 263 9.79 -19.61 -8.77
CA TYR A 263 9.37 -20.11 -7.48
C TYR A 263 7.87 -19.93 -7.28
N ARG A 264 7.26 -20.85 -6.54
CA ARG A 264 5.93 -20.68 -5.98
C ARG A 264 6.02 -19.78 -4.74
N GLY A 265 5.38 -18.62 -4.80
CA GLY A 265 5.20 -17.69 -3.69
C GLY A 265 4.13 -18.17 -2.71
N TYR A 266 3.52 -17.23 -1.96
CA TYR A 266 2.39 -17.53 -1.09
C TYR A 266 1.07 -17.53 -1.89
N ASP A 267 0.09 -18.34 -1.45
CA ASP A 267 -1.21 -18.50 -2.12
C ASP A 267 -1.06 -18.84 -3.62
N ALA A 268 -1.42 -17.91 -4.52
CA ALA A 268 -1.40 -18.08 -5.97
C ALA A 268 -0.17 -17.50 -6.67
N GLU A 269 0.73 -16.86 -5.91
CA GLU A 269 1.78 -16.04 -6.46
C GLU A 269 2.89 -16.86 -7.11
N ILE A 270 3.44 -16.36 -8.21
CA ILE A 270 4.61 -16.93 -8.88
C ILE A 270 5.71 -15.88 -8.92
N VAL A 271 6.83 -16.18 -8.28
CA VAL A 271 8.02 -15.32 -8.21
C VAL A 271 8.99 -15.74 -9.30
N VAL A 272 9.42 -14.78 -10.12
CA VAL A 272 10.38 -14.97 -11.20
C VAL A 272 11.57 -14.08 -10.95
N VAL A 273 12.76 -14.67 -10.84
CA VAL A 273 14.03 -13.98 -10.63
C VAL A 273 14.90 -14.10 -11.87
N CYS A 274 15.19 -12.97 -12.50
CA CYS A 274 16.04 -12.92 -13.70
C CYS A 274 17.36 -12.21 -13.37
N ARG A 275 18.44 -13.00 -13.35
CA ARG A 275 19.81 -12.55 -13.05
C ARG A 275 20.43 -11.94 -14.30
N GLY A 276 20.99 -10.75 -14.17
CA GLY A 276 21.58 -9.98 -15.27
C GLY A 276 20.56 -9.25 -16.16
N MET A 277 19.33 -9.09 -15.70
CA MET A 277 18.24 -8.43 -16.45
C MET A 277 17.75 -7.20 -15.71
N ASN A 278 17.57 -6.07 -16.41
CA ASN A 278 16.98 -4.86 -15.85
C ASN A 278 15.44 -4.85 -16.06
N GLU A 279 14.76 -3.93 -15.38
CA GLU A 279 13.29 -3.80 -15.42
C GLU A 279 12.75 -3.59 -16.85
N GLN A 280 13.42 -2.76 -17.67
CA GLN A 280 12.96 -2.43 -19.02
C GLN A 280 12.96 -3.65 -19.94
N ASP A 281 14.03 -4.44 -19.89
CA ASP A 281 14.15 -5.68 -20.66
C ASP A 281 13.14 -6.72 -20.17
N MET A 282 12.91 -6.78 -18.85
CA MET A 282 11.96 -7.71 -18.22
C MET A 282 10.50 -7.41 -18.56
N PHE A 283 10.18 -6.17 -18.92
CA PHE A 283 8.82 -5.78 -19.30
C PHE A 283 8.32 -6.49 -20.57
N LYS A 284 9.22 -6.80 -21.51
CA LYS A 284 8.85 -7.48 -22.77
C LYS A 284 8.32 -8.90 -22.56
N PRO A 285 9.00 -9.80 -21.83
CA PRO A 285 8.45 -11.12 -21.52
C PRO A 285 7.24 -11.06 -20.59
N ILE A 286 7.19 -10.13 -19.61
CA ILE A 286 6.00 -9.90 -18.77
C ILE A 286 4.75 -9.66 -19.64
N LYS A 287 4.83 -8.76 -20.62
CA LYS A 287 3.70 -8.49 -21.54
C LYS A 287 3.22 -9.73 -22.29
N LYS A 288 4.15 -10.61 -22.67
CA LYS A 288 3.80 -11.86 -23.35
C LYS A 288 3.05 -12.81 -22.42
N VAL A 289 3.51 -12.95 -21.16
CA VAL A 289 2.80 -13.73 -20.13
C VAL A 289 1.38 -13.21 -19.94
N ILE A 290 1.21 -11.90 -19.80
CA ILE A 290 -0.12 -11.27 -19.66
C ILE A 290 -1.01 -11.57 -20.87
N SER A 291 -0.48 -11.48 -22.09
CA SER A 291 -1.26 -11.72 -23.32
C SER A 291 -1.63 -13.20 -23.56
N ASP A 292 -0.91 -14.12 -22.94
CA ASP A 292 -1.07 -15.56 -23.12
C ASP A 292 -1.96 -16.19 -22.03
N CYS A 293 -2.18 -15.49 -20.91
CA CYS A 293 -3.12 -15.89 -19.87
C CYS A 293 -4.57 -15.63 -20.27
N SER A 294 -5.45 -16.61 -20.03
CA SER A 294 -6.89 -16.49 -20.30
C SER A 294 -7.63 -15.64 -19.28
N GLU A 295 -7.23 -15.73 -18.01
CA GLU A 295 -7.75 -14.92 -16.92
C GLU A 295 -6.79 -13.74 -16.68
N PRO A 296 -7.30 -12.56 -16.30
CA PRO A 296 -6.44 -11.41 -16.06
C PRO A 296 -5.55 -11.66 -14.84
N ILE A 297 -4.32 -11.16 -14.90
CA ILE A 297 -3.31 -11.30 -13.86
C ILE A 297 -2.81 -9.95 -13.38
N PHE A 298 -2.46 -9.86 -12.11
CA PHE A 298 -1.59 -8.81 -11.60
C PHE A 298 -0.13 -9.22 -11.74
N TYR A 299 0.74 -8.22 -11.84
CA TYR A 299 2.16 -8.42 -11.66
C TYR A 299 2.74 -7.22 -10.92
N GLY A 300 3.72 -7.47 -10.06
CA GLY A 300 4.66 -6.46 -9.58
C GLY A 300 6.03 -6.72 -10.15
N VAL A 301 6.82 -5.67 -10.35
CA VAL A 301 8.21 -5.80 -10.84
C VAL A 301 9.12 -4.80 -10.15
N ALA A 302 10.33 -5.25 -9.84
CA ALA A 302 11.42 -4.42 -9.32
C ALA A 302 12.77 -4.92 -9.85
N SER A 303 13.79 -4.07 -9.77
CA SER A 303 15.14 -4.34 -10.25
C SER A 303 16.15 -3.71 -9.30
N THR A 304 17.37 -4.24 -9.19
CA THR A 304 18.50 -3.61 -8.46
C THR A 304 18.94 -2.26 -9.06
N THR A 305 18.36 -1.85 -10.18
CA THR A 305 18.60 -0.56 -10.86
C THR A 305 17.32 0.29 -11.02
N GLY A 306 16.22 -0.13 -10.42
CA GLY A 306 14.94 0.56 -10.46
C GLY A 306 14.93 1.90 -9.69
N PRO A 307 13.92 2.74 -9.93
CA PRO A 307 13.82 4.09 -9.35
C PRO A 307 13.51 4.14 -7.85
N PHE A 308 13.11 3.02 -7.24
CA PHE A 308 12.91 2.87 -5.79
C PHE A 308 14.07 2.16 -5.10
N VAL A 309 15.07 1.72 -5.87
CA VAL A 309 16.28 1.10 -5.34
C VAL A 309 16.95 2.14 -4.48
N HIS A 310 16.68 2.02 -3.18
CA HIS A 310 17.45 2.56 -2.09
C HIS A 310 18.35 3.71 -2.52
N ALA A 311 17.81 4.90 -2.80
CA ALA A 311 18.61 5.96 -3.42
C ALA A 311 19.87 6.38 -2.62
N ASP A 312 19.99 5.88 -1.38
CA ASP A 312 21.12 6.02 -0.47
C ASP A 312 21.95 4.73 -0.27
N ILE A 313 21.49 3.57 -0.75
CA ILE A 313 22.25 2.31 -0.74
C ILE A 313 22.83 2.08 -2.14
N PRO A 314 24.14 1.83 -2.26
CA PRO A 314 24.75 1.51 -3.54
C PRO A 314 24.09 0.28 -4.18
N PRO A 315 23.80 0.26 -5.50
CA PRO A 315 23.16 -0.87 -6.18
C PRO A 315 23.81 -2.23 -5.92
N GLU A 316 25.12 -2.25 -5.67
CA GLU A 316 25.90 -3.44 -5.32
C GLU A 316 25.62 -4.02 -3.92
N SER A 317 24.97 -3.26 -3.03
CA SER A 317 24.62 -3.66 -1.66
C SER A 317 23.16 -4.10 -1.52
N VAL A 318 22.38 -4.03 -2.61
CA VAL A 318 20.95 -4.38 -2.63
C VAL A 318 20.82 -5.89 -2.77
N SER A 319 20.14 -6.53 -1.83
CA SER A 319 19.93 -7.98 -1.88
C SER A 319 18.75 -8.35 -2.78
N VAL A 320 18.71 -9.61 -3.25
CA VAL A 320 17.56 -10.13 -4.01
C VAL A 320 16.29 -10.15 -3.16
N GLN A 321 16.42 -10.25 -1.83
CA GLN A 321 15.27 -10.14 -0.92
C GLN A 321 14.67 -8.74 -0.97
N ASP A 322 15.49 -7.69 -1.00
CA ASP A 322 14.99 -6.30 -1.07
C ASP A 322 14.25 -6.05 -2.39
N VAL A 323 14.77 -6.57 -3.50
CA VAL A 323 14.10 -6.49 -4.82
C VAL A 323 12.79 -7.28 -4.83
N LEU A 324 12.72 -8.43 -4.15
CA LEU A 324 11.47 -9.18 -4.00
C LEU A 324 10.44 -8.37 -3.21
N ASP A 325 10.83 -7.83 -2.05
CA ASP A 325 9.93 -7.06 -1.18
C ASP A 325 9.36 -5.84 -1.93
N GLU A 326 10.17 -5.19 -2.78
CA GLU A 326 9.71 -4.08 -3.64
C GLU A 326 8.74 -4.55 -4.74
N ALA A 327 9.03 -5.68 -5.39
CA ALA A 327 8.12 -6.24 -6.39
C ALA A 327 6.78 -6.68 -5.77
N GLU A 328 6.79 -7.24 -4.56
CA GLU A 328 5.59 -7.56 -3.78
C GLU A 328 4.81 -6.30 -3.39
N LEU A 329 5.51 -5.23 -3.01
CA LEU A 329 4.88 -3.94 -2.73
C LEU A 329 4.18 -3.37 -3.98
N ASP A 330 4.85 -3.34 -5.13
CA ASP A 330 4.27 -2.89 -6.40
C ASP A 330 3.03 -3.73 -6.79
N LEU A 331 3.13 -5.05 -6.64
CA LEU A 331 2.01 -5.97 -6.83
C LEU A 331 0.83 -5.61 -5.90
N ASN A 332 1.09 -5.39 -4.61
CA ASN A 332 0.06 -5.09 -3.63
C ASN A 332 -0.60 -3.73 -3.86
N ILE A 333 0.17 -2.70 -4.27
CA ILE A 333 -0.40 -1.40 -4.65
C ILE A 333 -1.33 -1.57 -5.87
N LYS A 334 -0.93 -2.34 -6.89
CA LYS A 334 -1.80 -2.63 -8.05
C LYS A 334 -3.06 -3.40 -7.66
N LYS A 335 -2.96 -4.37 -6.74
CA LYS A 335 -4.12 -5.07 -6.16
C LYS A 335 -5.06 -4.09 -5.46
N MET A 336 -4.52 -3.13 -4.70
CA MET A 336 -5.31 -2.08 -4.02
C MET A 336 -5.96 -1.08 -4.99
N LEU A 337 -5.28 -0.71 -6.07
CA LEU A 337 -5.79 0.22 -7.08
C LEU A 337 -6.81 -0.42 -8.03
N ASN A 338 -7.04 -1.73 -7.91
CA ASN A 338 -8.03 -2.44 -8.70
C ASN A 338 -9.45 -2.10 -8.27
N LYS A 339 -10.27 -1.65 -9.22
CA LYS A 339 -11.64 -1.18 -8.97
C LYS A 339 -12.58 -2.23 -8.41
N ASP A 340 -12.33 -3.50 -8.71
CA ASP A 340 -13.13 -4.61 -8.20
C ASP A 340 -12.68 -5.06 -6.79
N SER A 341 -11.69 -4.40 -6.20
CA SER A 341 -11.24 -4.67 -4.84
C SER A 341 -12.03 -3.85 -3.83
N THR A 342 -12.40 -4.48 -2.71
CA THR A 342 -12.97 -3.80 -1.53
C THR A 342 -12.04 -2.71 -1.00
N LYS A 343 -10.73 -2.87 -1.22
CA LYS A 343 -9.68 -1.90 -0.85
C LYS A 343 -9.81 -0.60 -1.64
N PHE A 344 -10.11 -0.70 -2.95
CA PHE A 344 -10.36 0.47 -3.79
C PHE A 344 -11.64 1.20 -3.38
N GLU A 345 -12.69 0.49 -2.95
CA GLU A 345 -13.91 1.13 -2.44
C GLU A 345 -13.65 1.94 -1.17
N SER A 346 -12.85 1.40 -0.24
CA SER A 346 -12.39 2.14 0.96
C SER A 346 -11.57 3.37 0.57
N LEU A 347 -10.56 3.20 -0.29
CA LEU A 347 -9.74 4.29 -0.83
C LEU A 347 -10.58 5.37 -1.51
N SER A 348 -11.51 4.98 -2.38
CA SER A 348 -12.34 5.92 -3.13
C SER A 348 -13.30 6.65 -2.21
N SER A 349 -13.93 5.96 -1.26
CA SER A 349 -14.85 6.59 -0.31
C SER A 349 -14.13 7.59 0.59
N LEU A 350 -12.87 7.32 0.89
CA LEU A 350 -12.01 8.24 1.61
C LEU A 350 -11.70 9.51 0.80
N VAL A 351 -11.27 9.33 -0.45
CA VAL A 351 -11.07 10.44 -1.39
C VAL A 351 -12.35 11.28 -1.50
N HIS A 352 -13.51 10.63 -1.62
CA HIS A 352 -14.82 11.29 -1.66
C HIS A 352 -15.17 12.06 -0.38
N ALA A 353 -14.88 11.50 0.80
CA ALA A 353 -15.12 12.17 2.08
C ALA A 353 -14.25 13.43 2.23
N LEU A 354 -13.02 13.39 1.69
CA LEU A 354 -12.09 14.53 1.68
C LEU A 354 -12.46 15.57 0.62
N GLU A 355 -12.95 15.12 -0.54
CA GLU A 355 -13.52 15.98 -1.58
C GLU A 355 -14.73 16.79 -1.07
N GLN A 356 -15.52 16.30 -0.10
CA GLN A 356 -16.65 17.08 0.44
C GLN A 356 -16.23 18.37 1.18
N VAL A 357 -14.95 18.47 1.56
CA VAL A 357 -14.37 19.67 2.18
C VAL A 357 -13.83 20.63 1.12
N ASP A 358 -13.52 20.13 -0.08
CA ASP A 358 -13.05 20.91 -1.23
C ASP A 358 -14.18 21.04 -2.29
N GLN A 359 -14.04 21.87 -3.33
CA GLN A 359 -15.05 21.95 -4.40
C GLN A 359 -14.79 20.95 -5.55
N ASP A 360 -13.74 20.14 -5.43
CA ASP A 360 -13.33 19.20 -6.47
C ASP A 360 -14.22 17.94 -6.48
N THR A 361 -14.44 17.39 -7.68
CA THR A 361 -15.37 16.26 -7.92
C THR A 361 -14.61 14.97 -8.23
N GLU A 362 -15.21 13.80 -7.99
CA GLU A 362 -14.69 12.49 -8.43
C GLU A 362 -14.19 12.45 -9.88
N GLU A 363 -14.82 13.23 -10.76
CA GLU A 363 -14.44 13.37 -12.17
C GLU A 363 -13.06 14.04 -12.32
N HIS A 364 -12.70 14.97 -11.44
CA HIS A 364 -11.37 15.56 -11.32
C HIS A 364 -10.32 14.47 -11.05
N VAL A 365 -10.48 13.66 -10.00
CA VAL A 365 -9.50 12.64 -9.61
C VAL A 365 -9.31 11.61 -10.73
N LYS A 366 -10.41 11.16 -11.36
CA LYS A 366 -10.34 10.26 -12.52
C LYS A 366 -9.56 10.88 -13.68
N ARG A 367 -9.79 12.16 -13.97
CA ARG A 367 -9.09 12.89 -15.04
C ARG A 367 -7.61 13.08 -14.72
N THR A 368 -7.29 13.49 -13.49
CA THR A 368 -5.91 13.69 -13.00
C THR A 368 -5.12 12.40 -13.07
N ARG A 369 -5.68 11.27 -12.59
CA ARG A 369 -5.08 9.93 -12.73
C ARG A 369 -4.81 9.57 -14.19
N LYS A 370 -5.80 9.73 -15.07
CA LYS A 370 -5.67 9.42 -16.50
C LYS A 370 -4.58 10.27 -17.16
N MET A 371 -4.53 11.57 -16.86
CA MET A 371 -3.54 12.49 -17.41
C MET A 371 -2.15 12.23 -16.85
N GLY A 372 -2.02 11.99 -15.55
CA GLY A 372 -0.77 11.65 -14.87
C GLY A 372 -0.14 10.39 -15.47
N LEU A 373 -0.90 9.31 -15.60
CA LEU A 373 -0.43 8.08 -16.24
C LEU A 373 -0.02 8.29 -17.71
N ALA A 374 -0.79 9.06 -18.48
CA ALA A 374 -0.44 9.36 -19.86
C ALA A 374 0.85 10.19 -19.97
N LEU A 375 1.05 11.14 -19.05
CA LEU A 375 2.26 11.94 -18.96
C LEU A 375 3.46 11.08 -18.56
N GLY A 376 3.33 10.27 -17.49
CA GLY A 376 4.38 9.38 -17.02
C GLY A 376 4.87 8.43 -18.11
N LYS A 377 3.95 7.83 -18.87
CA LYS A 377 4.29 6.97 -20.02
C LYS A 377 5.06 7.72 -21.10
N ARG A 378 4.69 8.97 -21.39
CA ARG A 378 5.41 9.81 -22.38
C ARG A 378 6.79 10.25 -21.89
N LEU A 379 6.98 10.37 -20.58
CA LEU A 379 8.26 10.67 -19.95
C LEU A 379 9.16 9.43 -19.81
N GLY A 380 8.65 8.24 -20.15
CA GLY A 380 9.40 6.99 -20.03
C GLY A 380 9.55 6.49 -18.59
N LEU A 381 8.60 6.83 -17.70
CA LEU A 381 8.58 6.29 -16.35
C LEU A 381 8.47 4.76 -16.38
N SER A 382 9.16 4.12 -15.44
CA SER A 382 9.11 2.67 -15.21
C SER A 382 7.72 2.23 -14.74
N ASP A 383 7.47 0.91 -14.72
CA ASP A 383 6.15 0.41 -14.35
C ASP A 383 5.85 0.70 -12.87
N THR A 384 6.85 0.50 -12.00
CA THR A 384 6.79 0.83 -10.57
C THR A 384 6.56 2.33 -10.36
N GLN A 385 7.22 3.20 -11.15
CA GLN A 385 6.99 4.65 -11.10
C GLN A 385 5.57 5.03 -11.53
N LEU A 386 5.01 4.33 -12.52
CA LEU A 386 3.64 4.56 -12.95
C LEU A 386 2.64 4.14 -11.88
N THR A 387 2.86 3.02 -11.19
CA THR A 387 2.06 2.59 -10.03
C THR A 387 2.07 3.64 -8.93
N ALA A 388 3.25 4.13 -8.56
CA ALA A 388 3.38 5.16 -7.53
C ALA A 388 2.75 6.50 -7.96
N LEU A 389 2.90 6.89 -9.24
CA LEU A 389 2.25 8.08 -9.79
C LEU A 389 0.73 7.94 -9.78
N GLU A 390 0.20 6.76 -10.10
CA GLU A 390 -1.23 6.49 -10.07
C GLU A 390 -1.81 6.65 -8.66
N LEU A 391 -1.10 6.11 -7.68
CA LEU A 391 -1.44 6.26 -6.27
C LEU A 391 -1.32 7.72 -5.82
N LEU A 392 -0.26 8.43 -6.21
CA LEU A 392 -0.10 9.85 -5.91
C LEU A 392 -1.25 10.68 -6.48
N CYS A 393 -1.64 10.44 -7.73
CA CYS A 393 -2.79 11.13 -8.33
C CYS A 393 -4.10 10.86 -7.58
N LEU A 394 -4.24 9.70 -6.93
CA LEU A 394 -5.40 9.38 -6.10
C LEU A 394 -5.35 10.11 -4.74
N LEU A 395 -4.17 10.28 -4.15
CA LEU A 395 -3.97 10.81 -2.80
C LEU A 395 -3.55 12.29 -2.76
N HIS A 396 -3.29 12.95 -3.89
CA HIS A 396 -2.66 14.28 -3.91
C HIS A 396 -3.47 15.37 -3.19
N ASP A 397 -4.80 15.33 -3.26
CA ASP A 397 -5.66 16.33 -2.62
C ASP A 397 -5.71 16.19 -1.10
N ILE A 398 -5.23 15.07 -0.55
CA ILE A 398 -5.15 14.85 0.90
C ILE A 398 -4.13 15.82 1.52
N GLY A 399 -3.10 16.22 0.77
CA GLY A 399 -2.08 17.18 1.25
C GLY A 399 -2.62 18.58 1.52
N LYS A 400 -3.81 18.94 1.03
CA LYS A 400 -4.46 20.23 1.31
C LYS A 400 -4.98 20.34 2.74
N ILE A 401 -5.14 19.22 3.46
CA ILE A 401 -5.72 19.16 4.81
C ILE A 401 -4.72 19.62 5.89
N ALA A 402 -3.43 19.62 5.58
CA ALA A 402 -2.37 19.93 6.54
C ALA A 402 -2.00 21.43 6.64
N VAL A 403 -2.70 22.33 5.93
CA VAL A 403 -2.40 23.78 5.84
C VAL A 403 -3.52 24.64 6.39
#